data_AF-A0A7X7ABK4-F1
#
_entry.id   AF-A0A7X7ABK4-F1
#
_cell.length_a   1.000
_cell.length_b   1.000
_cell.length_c   1.000
_cell.angle_alpha   90.00
_cell.angle_beta   90.00
_cell.angle_gamma   90.00
#
_symmetry.space_group_name_H-M   'P 1'
#
loop_
_entity.id
_entity.type
_entity.pdbx_description
1 polymer ?
#
loop_
_entity_poly.entity_id
_entity_poly.type
_entity_poly.pdbx_seq_one_letter_code
_entity_poly.pdbx_strand_id
1 'polypeptide(L)'
;MYNEINNQLYNLKERVRVKDKLESLKNIATVELEEKLSNRDELLKILEKEEKDVIKLQSTGISSLFLSLMGKKEDKLDKEREEFLTARMKYEECLESIRELEAEIHYADVELKKYKNVNEEYLKAIKDKRKVLLKEDTIESRHLKEGLEKINEIKLDIKEINEAIHAGEKTNSSLEIMKEHLNTAKGWGMWDMLGGGLISNIAKHSAIEKANQIAHSTQSNLKSFQKELSDVNNFTEISVDLSNFATFADFFFDGFFVDWFVQSKINNSISNVDNAYNEINDILIKLKNELEKLQATLTNIEMEAKDILEKR
;
A
#
# COMPACT_ATOMS: atom_id res chain seq x y z
N MET A 1 9.61 36.94 22.06
CA MET A 1 9.16 35.53 22.12
C MET A 1 8.77 35.01 20.74
N TYR A 2 7.79 35.59 20.04
CA TYR A 2 7.36 35.12 18.70
C TYR A 2 8.49 35.14 17.64
N ASN A 3 9.20 36.26 17.49
CA ASN A 3 10.34 36.38 16.55
C ASN A 3 11.51 35.44 16.87
N GLU A 4 11.71 35.10 18.15
CA GLU A 4 12.80 34.23 18.60
C GLU A 4 12.48 32.76 18.26
N ILE A 5 11.23 32.34 18.51
CA ILE A 5 10.73 31.01 18.11
C ILE A 5 10.75 30.85 16.58
N ASN A 6 10.39 31.90 15.82
CA ASN A 6 10.40 31.85 14.36
C ASN A 6 11.81 31.74 13.78
N ASN A 7 12.77 32.48 14.33
CA ASN A 7 14.17 32.35 13.93
C ASN A 7 14.74 30.97 14.31
N GLN A 8 14.39 30.44 15.49
CA GLN A 8 14.77 29.09 15.89
C GLN A 8 14.18 28.03 14.95
N LEU A 9 12.90 28.14 14.60
CA LEU A 9 12.24 27.23 13.66
C LEU A 9 12.86 27.28 12.27
N TYR A 10 13.22 28.46 11.78
CA TYR A 10 13.92 28.61 10.50
C TYR A 10 15.26 27.86 10.50
N ASN A 11 16.09 28.06 11.52
CA ASN A 11 17.39 27.39 11.65
C ASN A 11 17.22 25.86 11.79
N LEU A 12 16.23 25.40 12.56
CA LEU A 12 15.93 23.98 12.69
C LEU A 12 15.45 23.38 11.37
N LYS A 13 14.59 24.07 10.62
CA LYS A 13 14.10 23.63 9.31
C LYS A 13 15.23 23.52 8.28
N GLU A 14 16.19 24.44 8.31
CA GLU A 14 17.39 24.34 7.47
C GLU A 14 18.22 23.09 7.84
N ARG A 15 18.44 22.85 9.14
CA ARG A 15 19.15 21.66 9.63
C ARG A 15 18.42 20.36 9.27
N VAL A 16 17.08 20.32 9.35
CA VAL A 16 16.26 19.17 8.89
C VAL A 16 16.50 18.93 7.40
N ARG A 17 16.42 19.96 6.56
CA ARG A 17 16.64 19.82 5.11
C ARG A 17 18.04 19.31 4.76
N VAL A 18 19.06 19.74 5.50
CA VAL A 18 20.43 19.23 5.29
C VAL A 18 20.51 17.76 5.68
N LYS A 19 19.92 17.38 6.81
CA LYS A 19 19.81 15.97 7.23
C LYS A 19 19.12 15.12 6.16
N ASP A 20 17.96 15.54 5.67
CA ASP A 20 17.19 14.79 4.65
C ASP A 20 18.00 14.60 3.36
N LYS A 21 18.75 15.63 2.94
CA LYS A 21 19.66 15.52 1.78
C LYS A 21 20.79 14.51 2.01
N LEU A 22 21.39 14.51 3.20
CA LEU A 22 22.44 13.56 3.56
C LEU A 22 21.91 12.12 3.62
N GLU A 23 20.70 11.91 4.16
CA GLU A 23 20.04 10.60 4.15
C GLU A 23 19.74 10.13 2.72
N SER A 24 19.26 11.03 1.86
CA SER A 24 19.04 10.73 0.44
C SER A 24 20.32 10.35 -0.30
N LEU A 25 21.41 11.11 -0.11
CA LEU A 25 22.71 10.81 -0.71
C LEU A 25 23.22 9.44 -0.24
N LYS A 26 23.16 9.18 1.07
CA LYS A 26 23.55 7.89 1.64
C LYS A 26 22.77 6.74 1.01
N ASN A 27 21.45 6.87 0.88
CA ASN A 27 20.60 5.83 0.32
C ASN A 27 20.96 5.54 -1.14
N ILE A 28 21.16 6.58 -1.96
CA ILE A 28 21.59 6.43 -3.36
C ILE A 28 22.94 5.72 -3.44
N ALA A 29 23.94 6.18 -2.68
CA ALA A 29 25.27 5.58 -2.66
C ALA A 29 25.24 4.12 -2.16
N THR A 30 24.35 3.79 -1.21
CA THR A 30 24.18 2.42 -0.70
C THR A 30 23.62 1.48 -1.78
N VAL A 31 22.60 1.93 -2.52
CA VAL A 31 22.03 1.15 -3.64
C VAL A 31 23.07 0.94 -4.74
N GLU A 32 23.80 1.99 -5.12
CA GLU A 32 24.87 1.89 -6.13
C GLU A 32 26.00 0.96 -5.66
N LEU A 33 26.35 1.01 -4.37
CA LEU A 33 27.35 0.12 -3.78
C LEU A 33 26.92 -1.36 -3.91
N GLU A 34 25.66 -1.68 -3.62
CA GLU A 34 25.13 -3.05 -3.77
C GLU A 34 25.25 -3.55 -5.22
N GLU A 35 24.91 -2.71 -6.20
CA GLU A 35 25.07 -3.03 -7.62
C GLU A 35 26.54 -3.26 -8.01
N LYS A 36 27.45 -2.39 -7.54
CA LYS A 36 28.89 -2.51 -7.80
C LYS A 36 29.49 -3.75 -7.13
N LEU A 37 29.05 -4.12 -5.94
CA LEU A 37 29.47 -5.35 -5.27
C LEU A 37 29.05 -6.60 -6.06
N SER A 38 27.85 -6.61 -6.63
CA SER A 38 27.41 -7.70 -7.52
C SER A 38 28.25 -7.75 -8.81
N ASN A 39 28.49 -6.60 -9.45
CA ASN A 39 29.33 -6.51 -10.65
C ASN A 39 30.78 -6.95 -10.38
N ARG A 40 31.34 -6.59 -9.22
CA ARG A 40 32.66 -7.05 -8.78
C ARG A 40 32.73 -8.57 -8.77
N ASP A 41 31.71 -9.26 -8.25
CA ASP A 41 31.69 -10.72 -8.16
C ASP A 41 31.61 -11.39 -9.54
N GLU A 42 30.95 -10.75 -10.50
CA GLU A 42 30.94 -11.19 -11.91
C GLU A 42 32.28 -10.95 -12.59
N LEU A 43 32.87 -9.76 -12.42
CA LEU A 43 34.18 -9.41 -12.96
C LEU A 43 35.29 -10.30 -12.38
N LEU A 44 35.20 -10.68 -11.11
CA LEU A 44 36.14 -11.62 -10.49
C LEU A 44 36.10 -12.99 -11.17
N LYS A 45 34.89 -13.53 -11.46
CA LYS A 45 34.75 -14.81 -12.18
C LYS A 45 35.36 -14.74 -13.58
N ILE A 46 35.18 -13.62 -14.28
CA ILE A 46 35.78 -13.39 -15.60
C ILE A 46 37.31 -13.34 -15.46
N LEU A 47 37.83 -12.55 -14.53
CA LEU A 47 39.26 -12.41 -14.27
C LEU A 47 39.92 -13.76 -13.98
N GLU A 48 39.34 -14.56 -13.08
CA GLU A 48 39.84 -15.90 -12.74
C GLU A 48 39.82 -16.87 -13.93
N LYS A 49 38.85 -16.72 -14.85
CA LYS A 49 38.77 -17.53 -16.06
C LYS A 49 39.90 -17.17 -17.03
N GLU A 50 40.06 -15.88 -17.33
CA GLU A 50 41.10 -15.40 -18.24
C GLU A 50 42.50 -15.69 -17.67
N GLU A 51 42.69 -15.59 -16.35
CA GLU A 51 43.94 -15.98 -15.69
C GLU A 51 44.26 -17.47 -15.89
N LYS A 52 43.27 -18.35 -15.73
CA LYS A 52 43.44 -19.80 -15.97
C LYS A 52 43.75 -20.10 -17.42
N ASP A 53 43.16 -19.40 -18.38
CA ASP A 53 43.39 -19.64 -19.80
C ASP A 53 44.79 -19.18 -20.23
N VAL A 54 45.28 -18.05 -19.70
CA VAL A 54 46.68 -17.63 -19.81
C VAL A 54 47.63 -18.68 -19.22
N ILE A 55 47.36 -19.18 -18.01
CA ILE A 55 48.21 -20.20 -17.34
C ILE A 55 48.27 -21.50 -18.14
N LYS A 56 47.14 -22.00 -18.68
CA LYS A 56 47.10 -23.23 -19.50
C LYS A 56 47.94 -23.11 -20.78
N LEU A 57 47.91 -21.95 -21.43
CA LEU A 57 48.69 -21.71 -22.65
C LEU A 57 50.20 -21.58 -22.35
N GLN A 58 50.55 -21.10 -21.15
CA GLN A 58 51.93 -21.04 -20.66
C GLN A 58 52.46 -22.41 -20.18
N SER A 59 51.62 -23.24 -19.55
CA SER A 59 52.02 -24.53 -18.95
C SER A 59 52.07 -25.71 -19.93
N THR A 60 51.48 -25.58 -21.12
CA THR A 60 51.55 -26.60 -22.18
C THR A 60 52.93 -26.54 -22.87
N GLY A 61 53.88 -27.25 -22.26
CA GLY A 61 55.26 -27.39 -22.72
C GLY A 61 55.42 -28.16 -24.04
N ILE A 62 56.49 -27.79 -24.73
CA ILE A 62 56.96 -28.19 -26.07
C ILE A 62 56.95 -29.71 -26.26
N SER A 63 55.99 -30.24 -27.03
CA SER A 63 56.10 -31.57 -27.65
C SER A 63 56.49 -31.43 -29.13
N SER A 64 57.36 -32.33 -29.60
CA SER A 64 58.25 -32.21 -30.77
C SER A 64 57.60 -32.16 -32.17
N LEU A 65 56.35 -31.73 -32.30
CA LEU A 65 55.61 -31.62 -33.57
C LEU A 65 54.96 -30.23 -33.75
N PHE A 66 55.60 -29.15 -33.28
CA PHE A 66 54.95 -27.82 -33.14
C PHE A 66 55.51 -26.68 -34.00
N LEU A 67 56.38 -26.94 -34.98
CA LEU A 67 57.05 -25.87 -35.73
C LEU A 67 56.11 -25.10 -36.72
N SER A 68 54.96 -25.64 -37.11
CA SER A 68 53.96 -24.92 -37.93
C SER A 68 52.84 -24.25 -37.12
N LEU A 69 52.78 -24.51 -35.81
CA LEU A 69 51.76 -23.99 -34.88
C LEU A 69 52.31 -22.92 -33.93
N MET A 70 53.63 -22.68 -33.93
CA MET A 70 54.31 -21.80 -32.97
C MET A 70 53.89 -20.33 -33.13
N GLY A 71 53.82 -19.80 -34.36
CA GLY A 71 53.31 -18.44 -34.60
C GLY A 71 51.84 -18.27 -34.18
N LYS A 72 50.98 -19.25 -34.47
CA LYS A 72 49.57 -19.23 -34.05
C LYS A 72 49.38 -19.35 -32.54
N LYS A 73 50.34 -19.97 -31.82
CA LYS A 73 50.31 -20.09 -30.36
C LYS A 73 50.75 -18.79 -29.68
N GLU A 74 51.77 -18.12 -30.23
CA GLU A 74 52.20 -16.79 -29.76
C GLU A 74 51.10 -15.75 -29.95
N ASP A 75 50.50 -15.67 -31.15
CA ASP A 75 49.36 -14.78 -31.42
C ASP A 75 48.18 -15.02 -30.46
N LYS A 76 47.91 -16.30 -30.16
CA LYS A 76 46.83 -16.68 -29.23
C LYS A 76 47.18 -16.30 -27.79
N LEU A 77 48.42 -16.52 -27.35
CA LEU A 77 48.86 -16.15 -26.01
C LEU A 77 48.81 -14.64 -25.78
N ASP A 78 49.16 -13.85 -26.79
CA ASP A 78 49.10 -12.38 -26.70
C ASP A 78 47.65 -11.89 -26.61
N LYS A 79 46.73 -12.50 -27.37
CA LYS A 79 45.30 -12.22 -27.25
C LYS A 79 44.75 -12.53 -25.85
N GLU A 80 45.11 -13.67 -25.27
CA GLU A 80 44.58 -14.10 -23.97
C GLU A 80 45.18 -13.24 -22.84
N ARG A 81 46.42 -12.75 -23.01
CA ARG A 81 47.01 -11.72 -22.14
C ARG A 81 46.27 -10.39 -22.22
N GLU A 82 45.88 -9.96 -23.41
CA GLU A 82 45.08 -8.73 -23.60
C GLU A 82 43.71 -8.86 -22.93
N GLU A 83 43.04 -10.01 -23.09
CA GLU A 83 41.77 -10.33 -22.44
C GLU A 83 41.90 -10.33 -20.90
N PHE A 84 42.95 -10.96 -20.35
CA PHE A 84 43.25 -10.93 -18.92
C PHE A 84 43.52 -9.51 -18.39
N LEU A 85 44.36 -8.73 -19.08
CA LEU A 85 44.68 -7.36 -18.67
C LEU A 85 43.42 -6.48 -18.67
N THR A 86 42.57 -6.64 -19.68
CA THR A 86 41.29 -5.94 -19.78
C THR A 86 40.34 -6.33 -18.65
N ALA A 87 40.22 -7.62 -18.33
CA ALA A 87 39.41 -8.10 -17.21
C ALA A 87 39.93 -7.56 -15.87
N ARG A 88 41.25 -7.52 -15.68
CA ARG A 88 41.89 -6.97 -14.48
C ARG A 88 41.63 -5.48 -14.33
N MET A 89 41.78 -4.71 -15.41
CA MET A 89 41.51 -3.26 -15.39
C MET A 89 40.05 -2.97 -14.99
N LYS A 90 39.08 -3.69 -15.56
CA LYS A 90 37.66 -3.53 -15.22
C LYS A 90 37.38 -3.90 -13.76
N TYR A 91 38.00 -4.96 -13.26
CA TYR A 91 37.87 -5.39 -11.87
C TYR A 91 38.47 -4.34 -10.91
N GLU A 92 39.68 -3.84 -11.19
CA GLU A 92 40.34 -2.79 -10.40
C GLU A 92 39.54 -1.48 -10.40
N GLU A 93 39.01 -1.05 -11.55
CA GLU A 93 38.11 0.11 -11.66
C GLU A 93 36.85 -0.06 -10.80
N CYS A 94 36.23 -1.24 -10.83
CA CYS A 94 35.07 -1.55 -10.01
C CYS A 94 35.39 -1.48 -8.50
N LEU A 95 36.58 -1.94 -8.09
CA LEU A 95 37.04 -1.85 -6.69
C LEU A 95 37.31 -0.41 -6.25
N GLU A 96 37.79 0.45 -7.14
CA GLU A 96 37.95 1.88 -6.84
C GLU A 96 36.58 2.54 -6.66
N SER A 97 35.61 2.30 -7.56
CA SER A 97 34.25 2.82 -7.39
C SER A 97 33.60 2.36 -6.08
N ILE A 98 33.81 1.10 -5.67
CA ILE A 98 33.33 0.60 -4.37
C ILE A 98 33.93 1.40 -3.21
N ARG A 99 35.25 1.65 -3.24
CA ARG A 99 35.94 2.41 -2.19
C ARG A 99 35.46 3.86 -2.11
N GLU A 100 35.20 4.49 -3.26
CA GLU A 100 34.63 5.84 -3.32
C GLU A 100 33.23 5.89 -2.69
N LEU A 101 32.36 4.95 -3.04
CA LEU A 101 31.00 4.84 -2.49
C LEU A 101 31.00 4.54 -0.98
N GLU A 102 31.86 3.64 -0.52
CA GLU A 102 32.03 3.36 0.92
C GLU A 102 32.48 4.60 1.70
N ALA A 103 33.41 5.40 1.12
CA ALA A 103 33.87 6.64 1.72
C ALA A 103 32.74 7.70 1.77
N GLU A 104 31.93 7.80 0.72
CA GLU A 104 30.77 8.71 0.67
C GLU A 104 29.72 8.33 1.72
N ILE A 105 29.36 7.05 1.83
CA ILE A 105 28.45 6.53 2.87
C ILE A 105 29.00 6.83 4.26
N HIS A 106 30.29 6.59 4.48
CA HIS A 106 30.94 6.86 5.76
C HIS A 106 30.90 8.36 6.11
N TYR A 107 31.20 9.23 5.16
CA TYR A 107 31.10 10.67 5.32
C TYR A 107 29.67 11.09 5.71
N ALA A 108 28.66 10.60 4.98
CA ALA A 108 27.27 10.88 5.27
C ALA A 108 26.88 10.41 6.68
N ASP A 109 27.33 9.21 7.10
CA ASP A 109 27.07 8.68 8.44
C ASP A 109 27.71 9.51 9.56
N VAL A 110 28.92 10.02 9.35
CA VAL A 110 29.60 10.90 10.31
C VAL A 110 28.86 12.25 10.41
N GLU A 111 28.48 12.83 9.29
CA GLU A 111 27.75 14.10 9.26
C GLU A 111 26.35 13.97 9.87
N LEU A 112 25.61 12.89 9.58
CA LEU A 112 24.27 12.64 10.11
C LEU A 112 24.23 12.58 11.65
N LYS A 113 25.32 12.19 12.31
CA LYS A 113 25.41 12.22 13.78
C LYS A 113 25.21 13.62 14.36
N LYS A 114 25.60 14.68 13.63
CA LYS A 114 25.40 16.08 14.04
C LYS A 114 23.93 16.51 14.03
N TYR A 115 23.06 15.74 13.37
CA TYR A 115 21.64 16.04 13.17
C TYR A 115 20.71 15.08 13.92
N LYS A 116 21.24 14.20 14.79
CA LYS A 116 20.49 13.12 15.46
C LYS A 116 19.14 13.57 16.07
N ASN A 117 19.14 14.70 16.77
CA ASN A 117 17.97 15.19 17.51
C ASN A 117 17.22 16.32 16.81
N VAL A 118 17.62 16.71 15.60
CA VAL A 118 17.10 17.91 14.93
C VAL A 118 15.60 17.82 14.65
N ASN A 119 15.11 16.62 14.30
CA ASN A 119 13.68 16.39 14.09
C ASN A 119 12.88 16.54 15.38
N GLU A 120 13.39 16.04 16.52
CA GLU A 120 12.75 16.18 17.82
C GLU A 120 12.76 17.64 18.30
N GLU A 121 13.88 18.34 18.13
CA GLU A 121 14.01 19.77 18.42
C GLU A 121 13.02 20.59 17.59
N TYR A 122 12.88 20.27 16.29
CA TYR A 122 11.94 20.92 15.39
C TYR A 122 10.49 20.72 15.82
N LEU A 123 10.08 19.48 16.09
CA LEU A 123 8.73 19.15 16.54
C LEU A 123 8.39 19.81 17.88
N LYS A 124 9.36 19.88 18.79
CA LYS A 124 9.20 20.60 20.07
C LYS A 124 9.00 22.10 19.85
N ALA A 125 9.80 22.72 18.99
CA ALA A 125 9.66 24.14 18.67
C ALA A 125 8.30 24.47 18.02
N ILE A 126 7.82 23.62 17.11
CA ILE A 126 6.47 23.74 16.51
C ILE A 126 5.39 23.64 17.58
N LYS A 127 5.51 22.65 18.50
CA LYS A 127 4.56 22.47 19.60
C LYS A 127 4.52 23.69 20.53
N ASP A 128 5.67 24.27 20.83
CA ASP A 128 5.77 25.45 21.68
C ASP A 128 5.22 26.70 20.97
N LYS A 129 5.50 26.90 19.68
CA LYS A 129 4.87 27.96 18.87
C LYS A 129 3.35 27.84 18.85
N ARG A 130 2.82 26.63 18.67
CA ARG A 130 1.39 26.36 18.71
C ARG A 130 0.77 26.81 20.05
N LYS A 131 1.41 26.49 21.18
CA LYS A 131 0.91 26.91 22.51
C LYS A 131 0.87 28.44 22.66
N VAL A 132 1.85 29.14 22.08
CA VAL A 132 1.91 30.61 22.13
C VAL A 132 0.79 31.18 21.27
N LEU A 133 0.68 30.76 20.01
CA LEU A 133 -0.36 31.23 19.09
C LEU A 133 -1.76 30.99 19.64
N LEU A 134 -2.05 29.81 20.18
CA LEU A 134 -3.39 29.51 20.74
C LEU A 134 -3.78 30.38 21.94
N LYS A 135 -2.82 30.98 22.66
CA LYS A 135 -3.08 31.88 23.78
C LYS A 135 -3.33 33.33 23.35
N GLU A 136 -2.92 33.69 22.14
CA GLU A 136 -3.15 35.00 21.58
C GLU A 136 -4.54 35.05 20.89
N ASP A 137 -5.07 36.26 20.68
CA ASP A 137 -6.31 36.47 19.90
C ASP A 137 -6.00 37.20 18.59
N THR A 138 -4.94 36.76 17.91
CA THR A 138 -4.56 37.24 16.58
C THR A 138 -5.40 36.56 15.49
N ILE A 139 -5.42 37.14 14.29
CA ILE A 139 -6.10 36.55 13.12
C ILE A 139 -5.51 35.16 12.84
N GLU A 140 -4.18 35.03 12.91
CA GLU A 140 -3.47 33.76 12.75
C GLU A 140 -3.86 32.73 13.82
N SER A 141 -4.05 33.17 15.07
CA SER A 141 -4.54 32.26 16.11
C SER A 141 -5.95 31.77 15.83
N ARG A 142 -6.86 32.63 15.36
CA ARG A 142 -8.25 32.25 15.08
C ARG A 142 -8.30 31.27 13.92
N HIS A 143 -7.62 31.58 12.82
CA HIS A 143 -7.49 30.68 11.67
C HIS A 143 -6.89 29.32 12.07
N LEU A 144 -5.86 29.30 12.93
CA LEU A 144 -5.27 28.06 13.42
C LEU A 144 -6.24 27.27 14.31
N LYS A 145 -7.03 27.94 15.16
CA LYS A 145 -8.05 27.29 16.00
C LYS A 145 -9.14 26.65 15.13
N GLU A 146 -9.71 27.43 14.22
CA GLU A 146 -10.73 26.98 13.26
C GLU A 146 -10.24 25.80 12.42
N GLY A 147 -9.00 25.88 11.90
CA GLY A 147 -8.39 24.79 11.14
C GLY A 147 -8.20 23.51 11.97
N LEU A 148 -7.76 23.63 13.23
CA LEU A 148 -7.58 22.48 14.12
C LEU A 148 -8.91 21.85 14.54
N GLU A 149 -9.95 22.65 14.78
CA GLU A 149 -11.31 22.18 15.05
C GLU A 149 -11.85 21.41 13.85
N LYS A 150 -11.75 21.99 12.65
CA LYS A 150 -12.17 21.35 11.40
C LYS A 150 -11.40 20.06 11.08
N ILE A 151 -10.10 20.01 11.40
CA ILE A 151 -9.31 18.77 11.30
C ILE A 151 -9.91 17.66 12.18
N ASN A 152 -10.34 17.99 13.39
CA ASN A 152 -10.92 16.99 14.29
C ASN A 152 -12.30 16.53 13.80
N GLU A 153 -13.14 17.46 13.33
CA GLU A 153 -14.44 17.15 12.72
C GLU A 153 -14.27 16.21 11.53
N ILE A 154 -13.41 16.55 10.56
CA ILE A 154 -13.16 15.69 9.38
C ILE A 154 -12.61 14.32 9.79
N LYS A 155 -11.80 14.23 10.85
CA LYS A 155 -11.31 12.93 11.35
C LYS A 155 -12.42 12.07 11.94
N LEU A 156 -13.40 12.68 12.59
CA LEU A 156 -14.60 11.99 13.05
C LEU A 156 -15.44 11.55 11.84
N ASP A 157 -15.68 12.42 10.86
CA ASP A 157 -16.42 12.08 9.64
C ASP A 157 -15.79 10.89 8.88
N ILE A 158 -14.45 10.91 8.72
CA ILE A 158 -13.69 9.82 8.11
C ILE A 158 -13.89 8.51 8.88
N LYS A 159 -13.94 8.55 10.22
CA LYS A 159 -14.14 7.37 11.05
C LYS A 159 -15.53 6.77 10.79
N GLU A 160 -16.58 7.58 10.86
CA GLU A 160 -17.97 7.12 10.67
C GLU A 160 -18.18 6.55 9.24
N ILE A 161 -17.60 7.18 8.21
CA ILE A 161 -17.65 6.64 6.84
C ILE A 161 -16.95 5.29 6.73
N ASN A 162 -15.78 5.13 7.36
CA ASN A 162 -15.06 3.84 7.33
C ASN A 162 -15.85 2.73 8.04
N GLU A 163 -16.53 3.04 9.14
CA GLU A 163 -17.42 2.11 9.84
C GLU A 163 -18.59 1.68 8.93
N ALA A 164 -19.20 2.62 8.20
CA ALA A 164 -20.24 2.33 7.21
C ALA A 164 -19.73 1.50 6.02
N ILE A 165 -18.56 1.83 5.46
CA ILE A 165 -17.93 1.05 4.38
C ILE A 165 -17.68 -0.38 4.85
N HIS A 166 -17.10 -0.56 6.03
CA HIS A 166 -16.80 -1.87 6.58
C HIS A 166 -18.07 -2.73 6.77
N ALA A 167 -19.13 -2.13 7.32
CA ALA A 167 -20.42 -2.81 7.49
C ALA A 167 -21.07 -3.18 6.15
N GLY A 168 -21.00 -2.31 5.15
CA GLY A 168 -21.52 -2.57 3.80
C GLY A 168 -20.74 -3.67 3.07
N GLU A 169 -19.41 -3.66 3.11
CA GLU A 169 -18.56 -4.69 2.51
C GLU A 169 -18.84 -6.07 3.14
N LYS A 170 -18.93 -6.13 4.47
CA LYS A 170 -19.29 -7.35 5.20
C LYS A 170 -20.67 -7.89 4.79
N THR A 171 -21.63 -6.99 4.54
CA THR A 171 -22.96 -7.36 4.06
C THR A 171 -22.90 -7.93 2.65
N ASN A 172 -22.17 -7.28 1.73
CA ASN A 172 -21.97 -7.78 0.37
C ASN A 172 -21.31 -9.15 0.33
N SER A 173 -20.27 -9.39 1.14
CA SER A 173 -19.65 -10.73 1.23
C SER A 173 -20.64 -11.80 1.72
N SER A 174 -21.53 -11.45 2.66
CA SER A 174 -22.55 -12.39 3.16
C SER A 174 -23.64 -12.68 2.11
N LEU A 175 -24.02 -11.67 1.33
CA LEU A 175 -24.93 -11.80 0.19
C LEU A 175 -24.34 -12.70 -0.90
N GLU A 176 -23.06 -12.55 -1.24
CA GLU A 176 -22.38 -13.40 -2.22
C GLU A 176 -22.35 -14.88 -1.80
N ILE A 177 -21.98 -15.16 -0.54
CA ILE A 177 -21.97 -16.54 -0.01
C ILE A 177 -23.38 -17.13 -0.03
N MET A 178 -24.39 -16.33 0.36
CA MET A 178 -25.79 -16.77 0.30
C MET A 178 -26.21 -17.09 -1.15
N LYS A 179 -25.83 -16.25 -2.12
CA LYS A 179 -26.09 -16.47 -3.55
C LYS A 179 -25.46 -17.77 -4.06
N GLU A 180 -24.25 -18.10 -3.62
CA GLU A 180 -23.57 -19.35 -3.98
C GLU A 180 -24.37 -20.58 -3.54
N HIS A 181 -24.85 -20.60 -2.30
CA HIS A 181 -25.67 -21.68 -1.77
C HIS A 181 -27.04 -21.77 -2.46
N LEU A 182 -27.69 -20.63 -2.76
CA LEU A 182 -28.93 -20.60 -3.53
C LEU A 182 -28.74 -21.11 -4.97
N ASN A 183 -27.62 -20.77 -5.63
CA ASN A 183 -27.28 -21.29 -6.96
C ASN A 183 -27.02 -22.80 -6.94
N THR A 184 -26.36 -23.30 -5.89
CA THR A 184 -26.17 -24.74 -5.68
C THR A 184 -27.53 -25.44 -5.53
N ALA A 185 -28.44 -24.89 -4.72
CA ALA A 185 -29.79 -25.41 -4.57
C ALA A 185 -30.60 -25.37 -5.88
N LYS A 186 -30.46 -24.29 -6.65
CA LYS A 186 -31.08 -24.13 -7.98
C LYS A 186 -30.61 -25.23 -8.95
N GLY A 187 -29.30 -25.50 -8.98
CA GLY A 187 -28.71 -26.55 -9.81
C GLY A 187 -29.26 -27.95 -9.48
N TRP A 188 -29.33 -28.29 -8.19
CA TRP A 188 -29.92 -29.57 -7.76
C TRP A 188 -31.43 -29.66 -8.01
N GLY A 189 -32.16 -28.54 -7.91
CA GLY A 189 -33.58 -28.50 -8.26
C GLY A 189 -33.87 -28.73 -9.74
N MET A 190 -32.96 -28.34 -10.64
CA MET A 190 -33.06 -28.68 -12.07
C MET A 190 -32.81 -30.17 -12.33
N TRP A 191 -31.90 -30.80 -11.57
CA TRP A 191 -31.64 -32.24 -11.64
C TRP A 191 -32.81 -33.10 -11.15
N ASP A 192 -33.55 -32.65 -10.13
CA ASP A 192 -34.80 -33.30 -9.69
C ASP A 192 -35.84 -33.39 -10.82
N MET A 193 -35.98 -32.32 -11.62
CA MET A 193 -36.91 -32.27 -12.76
C MET A 193 -36.51 -33.23 -13.91
N LEU A 194 -35.25 -33.67 -13.95
CA LEU A 194 -34.73 -34.62 -14.93
C LEU A 194 -34.72 -36.08 -14.43
N GLY A 195 -35.34 -36.36 -13.28
CA GLY A 195 -35.49 -37.72 -12.74
C GLY A 195 -34.50 -38.08 -11.62
N GLY A 196 -33.86 -37.11 -10.97
CA GLY A 196 -32.84 -37.31 -9.91
C GLY A 196 -33.33 -37.89 -8.57
N GLY A 197 -34.65 -37.98 -8.35
CA GLY A 197 -35.25 -38.74 -7.25
C GLY A 197 -34.85 -38.27 -5.84
N LEU A 198 -33.99 -39.05 -5.16
CA LEU A 198 -33.76 -38.95 -3.71
C LEU A 198 -32.44 -38.24 -3.36
N ILE A 199 -31.40 -38.35 -4.20
CA ILE A 199 -30.06 -37.80 -3.94
C ILE A 199 -30.02 -36.29 -4.20
N SER A 200 -30.62 -35.84 -5.31
CA SER A 200 -30.74 -34.43 -5.66
C SER A 200 -31.56 -33.64 -4.62
N ASN A 201 -32.58 -34.28 -4.04
CA ASN A 201 -33.42 -33.67 -3.01
C ASN A 201 -32.65 -33.44 -1.69
N ILE A 202 -31.78 -34.38 -1.28
CA ILE A 202 -30.90 -34.22 -0.10
C ILE A 202 -29.87 -33.11 -0.32
N ALA A 203 -29.23 -33.09 -1.48
CA ALA A 203 -28.22 -32.07 -1.82
C ALA A 203 -28.84 -30.66 -1.91
N LYS A 204 -30.03 -30.54 -2.52
CA LYS A 204 -30.82 -29.31 -2.52
C LYS A 204 -31.15 -28.87 -1.10
N HIS A 205 -31.65 -29.77 -0.25
CA HIS A 205 -32.01 -29.45 1.13
C HIS A 205 -30.81 -28.94 1.93
N SER A 206 -29.65 -29.59 1.80
CA SER A 206 -28.41 -29.14 2.44
C SER A 206 -27.96 -27.75 1.96
N ALA A 207 -28.08 -27.46 0.67
CA ALA A 207 -27.75 -26.14 0.12
C ALA A 207 -28.70 -25.05 0.61
N ILE A 208 -30.01 -25.33 0.71
CA ILE A 208 -30.99 -24.40 1.28
C ILE A 208 -30.73 -24.15 2.77
N GLU A 209 -30.40 -25.20 3.53
CA GLU A 209 -30.07 -25.05 4.95
C GLU A 209 -28.83 -24.16 5.16
N LYS A 210 -27.79 -24.34 4.35
CA LYS A 210 -26.61 -23.45 4.38
C LYS A 210 -26.97 -22.01 4.01
N ALA A 211 -27.81 -21.80 2.99
CA ALA A 211 -28.30 -20.46 2.66
C ALA A 211 -29.05 -19.84 3.85
N ASN A 212 -29.90 -20.61 4.55
CA ASN A 212 -30.64 -20.16 5.73
C ASN A 212 -29.72 -19.83 6.93
N GLN A 213 -28.61 -20.53 7.08
CA GLN A 213 -27.63 -20.19 8.11
C GLN A 213 -26.95 -18.84 7.82
N ILE A 214 -26.57 -18.61 6.56
CA ILE A 214 -25.96 -17.34 6.14
C ILE A 214 -26.97 -16.20 6.20
N ALA A 215 -28.23 -16.45 5.86
CA ALA A 215 -29.33 -15.49 5.94
C ALA A 215 -29.38 -14.71 7.26
N HIS A 216 -29.30 -15.40 8.40
CA HIS A 216 -29.31 -14.75 9.71
C HIS A 216 -28.12 -13.81 9.90
N SER A 217 -26.93 -14.22 9.45
CA SER A 217 -25.73 -13.37 9.52
C SER A 217 -25.83 -12.16 8.58
N THR A 218 -26.36 -12.36 7.36
CA THR A 218 -26.64 -11.28 6.39
C THR A 218 -27.63 -10.29 6.97
N GLN A 219 -28.68 -10.77 7.64
CA GLN A 219 -29.68 -9.92 8.29
C GLN A 219 -29.04 -9.01 9.35
N SER A 220 -28.18 -9.58 10.21
CA SER A 220 -27.46 -8.82 11.22
C SER A 220 -26.48 -7.81 10.62
N ASN A 221 -25.79 -8.19 9.55
CA ASN A 221 -24.84 -7.31 8.87
C ASN A 221 -25.57 -6.15 8.19
N LEU A 222 -26.69 -6.41 7.52
CA LEU A 222 -27.50 -5.38 6.88
C LEU A 222 -28.06 -4.37 7.90
N LYS A 223 -28.52 -4.83 9.07
CA LYS A 223 -28.94 -3.94 10.17
C LYS A 223 -27.79 -3.08 10.71
N SER A 224 -26.61 -3.68 10.81
CA SER A 224 -25.42 -2.94 11.23
C SER A 224 -25.09 -1.87 10.20
N PHE A 225 -25.09 -2.21 8.90
CA PHE A 225 -24.86 -1.26 7.83
C PHE A 225 -25.89 -0.12 7.81
N GLN A 226 -27.18 -0.42 7.99
CA GLN A 226 -28.23 0.59 8.12
C GLN A 226 -27.97 1.54 9.29
N LYS A 227 -27.51 1.01 10.44
CA LYS A 227 -27.14 1.82 11.60
C LYS A 227 -25.95 2.73 11.29
N GLU A 228 -24.86 2.18 10.76
CA GLU A 228 -23.66 2.97 10.44
C GLU A 228 -23.96 4.05 9.38
N LEU A 229 -24.82 3.76 8.40
CA LEU A 229 -25.31 4.78 7.46
C LEU A 229 -26.14 5.88 8.12
N SER A 230 -26.94 5.52 9.13
CA SER A 230 -27.65 6.52 9.94
C SER A 230 -26.68 7.38 10.75
N ASP A 231 -25.61 6.78 11.29
CA ASP A 231 -24.59 7.50 12.04
C ASP A 231 -23.84 8.49 11.12
N VAL A 232 -23.50 8.09 9.89
CA VAL A 232 -22.98 9.01 8.86
C VAL A 232 -23.93 10.18 8.61
N ASN A 233 -25.22 9.95 8.39
CA ASN A 233 -26.17 11.04 8.12
C ASN A 233 -26.47 11.94 9.35
N ASN A 234 -26.28 11.43 10.57
CA ASN A 234 -26.59 12.17 11.80
C ASN A 234 -25.40 12.99 12.31
N PHE A 235 -24.18 12.47 12.12
CA PHE A 235 -22.97 13.03 12.72
C PHE A 235 -22.05 13.70 11.72
N THR A 236 -22.32 13.57 10.42
CA THR A 236 -21.54 14.23 9.36
C THR A 236 -22.45 15.11 8.51
N GLU A 237 -21.87 16.07 7.79
CA GLU A 237 -22.61 16.87 6.79
C GLU A 237 -22.88 16.11 5.48
N ILE A 238 -22.47 14.84 5.40
CA ILE A 238 -22.61 14.01 4.21
C ILE A 238 -24.04 13.50 4.14
N SER A 239 -24.78 13.98 3.14
CA SER A 239 -26.09 13.44 2.82
C SER A 239 -25.96 12.26 1.87
N VAL A 240 -25.92 11.05 2.40
CA VAL A 240 -26.18 9.85 1.59
C VAL A 240 -27.70 9.76 1.43
N ASP A 241 -28.21 9.77 0.20
CA ASP A 241 -29.64 9.55 -0.06
C ASP A 241 -30.01 8.11 0.32
N LEU A 242 -30.52 7.96 1.55
CA LEU A 242 -30.96 6.69 2.15
C LEU A 242 -32.46 6.43 1.96
N SER A 243 -33.19 7.35 1.31
CA SER A 243 -34.66 7.31 1.22
C SER A 243 -35.17 5.97 0.69
N ASN A 244 -34.45 5.42 -0.28
CA ASN A 244 -34.78 4.14 -0.90
C ASN A 244 -34.23 2.93 -0.12
N PHE A 245 -33.07 3.08 0.53
CA PHE A 245 -32.39 1.97 1.21
C PHE A 245 -33.09 1.55 2.52
N ALA A 246 -33.60 2.50 3.31
CA ALA A 246 -34.33 2.16 4.54
C ALA A 246 -35.59 1.34 4.22
N THR A 247 -36.35 1.77 3.22
CA THR A 247 -37.55 1.07 2.73
C THR A 247 -37.20 -0.29 2.13
N PHE A 248 -36.08 -0.38 1.39
CA PHE A 248 -35.57 -1.64 0.86
C PHE A 248 -35.19 -2.61 1.97
N ALA A 249 -34.43 -2.15 2.97
CA ALA A 249 -33.96 -2.98 4.08
C ALA A 249 -35.15 -3.55 4.86
N ASP A 250 -36.14 -2.72 5.20
CA ASP A 250 -37.37 -3.17 5.89
C ASP A 250 -38.13 -4.24 5.07
N PHE A 251 -38.29 -4.05 3.76
CA PHE A 251 -38.90 -5.06 2.87
C PHE A 251 -38.06 -6.36 2.79
N PHE A 252 -36.74 -6.23 2.71
CA PHE A 252 -35.80 -7.35 2.67
C PHE A 252 -35.84 -8.14 3.99
N PHE A 253 -36.02 -7.47 5.13
CA PHE A 253 -36.11 -8.10 6.45
C PHE A 253 -37.39 -8.90 6.68
N ASP A 254 -38.53 -8.43 6.18
CA ASP A 254 -39.85 -9.01 6.52
C ASP A 254 -40.28 -10.17 5.60
N GLY A 255 -39.80 -10.22 4.35
CA GLY A 255 -40.34 -11.13 3.33
C GLY A 255 -39.36 -12.13 2.70
N PHE A 256 -38.05 -11.92 2.85
CA PHE A 256 -37.06 -12.61 2.03
C PHE A 256 -36.67 -14.01 2.54
N PHE A 257 -36.64 -14.21 3.86
CA PHE A 257 -35.99 -15.38 4.49
C PHE A 257 -36.91 -16.58 4.79
N VAL A 258 -38.17 -16.56 4.37
CA VAL A 258 -39.18 -17.44 4.98
C VAL A 258 -39.51 -18.72 4.18
N ASP A 259 -39.25 -18.82 2.86
CA ASP A 259 -39.77 -19.95 2.06
C ASP A 259 -38.91 -20.39 0.85
N TRP A 260 -37.76 -21.06 1.05
CA TRP A 260 -36.86 -21.44 -0.07
C TRP A 260 -36.95 -22.89 -0.57
N PHE A 261 -38.01 -23.62 -0.24
CA PHE A 261 -38.14 -25.03 -0.63
C PHE A 261 -38.63 -25.25 -2.09
N VAL A 262 -39.27 -24.24 -2.69
CA VAL A 262 -39.83 -24.30 -4.05
C VAL A 262 -38.93 -23.59 -5.06
N GLN A 263 -38.80 -24.14 -6.27
CA GLN A 263 -37.87 -23.64 -7.31
C GLN A 263 -38.12 -22.17 -7.69
N SER A 264 -39.39 -21.73 -7.79
CA SER A 264 -39.73 -20.34 -8.08
C SER A 264 -39.25 -19.39 -6.99
N LYS A 265 -39.32 -19.81 -5.72
CA LYS A 265 -38.83 -19.03 -4.58
C LYS A 265 -37.31 -18.92 -4.58
N ILE A 266 -36.57 -19.99 -4.92
CA ILE A 266 -35.10 -19.93 -5.05
C ILE A 266 -34.67 -18.91 -6.12
N ASN A 267 -35.31 -18.92 -7.29
CA ASN A 267 -35.00 -17.96 -8.36
C ASN A 267 -35.30 -16.51 -7.95
N ASN A 268 -36.44 -16.27 -7.31
CA ASN A 268 -36.78 -14.96 -6.76
C ASN A 268 -35.76 -14.54 -5.70
N SER A 269 -35.32 -15.47 -4.86
CA SER A 269 -34.35 -15.18 -3.83
C SER A 269 -33.01 -14.73 -4.44
N ILE A 270 -32.49 -15.45 -5.43
CA ILE A 270 -31.26 -15.05 -6.13
C ILE A 270 -31.38 -13.64 -6.71
N SER A 271 -32.51 -13.31 -7.36
CA SER A 271 -32.74 -11.97 -7.92
C SER A 271 -32.76 -10.88 -6.84
N ASN A 272 -33.36 -11.16 -5.69
CA ASN A 272 -33.40 -10.21 -4.57
C ASN A 272 -32.02 -10.03 -3.91
N VAL A 273 -31.21 -11.09 -3.82
CA VAL A 273 -29.80 -10.98 -3.36
C VAL A 273 -28.99 -10.10 -4.30
N ASP A 274 -29.18 -10.26 -5.61
CA ASP A 274 -28.50 -9.45 -6.62
C ASP A 274 -28.90 -7.98 -6.53
N ASN A 275 -30.19 -7.69 -6.34
CA ASN A 275 -30.66 -6.33 -6.12
C ASN A 275 -30.06 -5.73 -4.84
N ALA A 276 -30.07 -6.46 -3.73
CA ALA A 276 -29.48 -6.03 -2.46
C ALA A 276 -27.99 -5.69 -2.60
N TYR A 277 -27.26 -6.59 -3.26
CA TYR A 277 -25.83 -6.44 -3.49
C TYR A 277 -25.54 -5.17 -4.31
N ASN A 278 -26.30 -4.95 -5.39
CA ASN A 278 -26.14 -3.78 -6.25
C ASN A 278 -26.46 -2.48 -5.50
N GLU A 279 -27.56 -2.44 -4.73
CA GLU A 279 -27.93 -1.26 -3.93
C GLU A 279 -26.84 -0.91 -2.90
N ILE A 280 -26.33 -1.90 -2.17
CA ILE A 280 -25.25 -1.70 -1.20
C ILE A 280 -23.97 -1.26 -1.91
N ASN A 281 -23.64 -1.87 -3.05
CA ASN A 281 -22.46 -1.52 -3.81
C ASN A 281 -22.51 -0.06 -4.32
N ASP A 282 -23.66 0.40 -4.79
CA ASP A 282 -23.86 1.80 -5.19
C ASP A 282 -23.66 2.77 -4.03
N ILE A 283 -24.10 2.41 -2.82
CA ILE A 283 -23.85 3.20 -1.60
C ILE A 283 -22.36 3.19 -1.24
N LEU A 284 -21.69 2.03 -1.30
CA LEU A 284 -20.26 1.90 -1.03
C LEU A 284 -19.42 2.76 -1.97
N ILE A 285 -19.78 2.83 -3.26
CA ILE A 285 -19.10 3.71 -4.22
C ILE A 285 -19.23 5.18 -3.80
N LYS A 286 -20.42 5.62 -3.38
CA LYS A 286 -20.64 6.99 -2.89
C LYS A 286 -19.81 7.28 -1.65
N LEU A 287 -19.82 6.38 -0.65
CA LEU A 287 -19.05 6.52 0.58
C LEU A 287 -17.54 6.61 0.31
N LYS A 288 -17.01 5.77 -0.59
CA LYS A 288 -15.59 5.77 -0.97
C LYS A 288 -15.20 7.08 -1.65
N ASN A 289 -16.05 7.60 -2.55
CA ASN A 289 -15.80 8.91 -3.18
C ASN A 289 -15.81 10.06 -2.17
N GLU A 290 -16.71 10.05 -1.19
CA GLU A 290 -16.72 11.07 -0.12
C GLU A 290 -15.51 10.93 0.81
N LEU A 291 -15.10 9.70 1.13
CA LEU A 291 -13.87 9.43 1.90
C LEU A 291 -12.64 10.05 1.22
N GLU A 292 -12.48 9.86 -0.09
CA GLU A 292 -11.37 10.45 -0.85
C GLU A 292 -11.38 11.98 -0.79
N LYS A 293 -12.55 12.62 -0.92
CA LYS A 293 -12.70 14.08 -0.80
C LYS A 293 -12.34 14.59 0.59
N LEU A 294 -12.80 13.91 1.64
CA LEU A 294 -12.47 14.25 3.02
C LEU A 294 -10.97 14.11 3.29
N GLN A 295 -10.34 13.04 2.79
CA GLN A 295 -8.90 12.85 2.93
C GLN A 295 -8.09 13.95 2.22
N ALA A 296 -8.51 14.36 1.02
CA ALA A 296 -7.90 15.47 0.30
C ALA A 296 -8.08 16.79 1.07
N THR A 297 -9.27 17.05 1.60
CA THR A 297 -9.58 18.25 2.41
C THR A 297 -8.78 18.27 3.71
N LEU A 298 -8.70 17.14 4.41
CA LEU A 298 -7.90 16.97 5.62
C LEU A 298 -6.43 17.31 5.34
N THR A 299 -5.88 16.75 4.27
CA THR A 299 -4.49 17.01 3.86
C THR A 299 -4.27 18.50 3.59
N ASN A 300 -5.21 19.17 2.91
CA ASN A 300 -5.10 20.60 2.63
C ASN A 300 -5.11 21.45 3.92
N ILE A 301 -6.04 21.20 4.84
CA ILE A 301 -6.12 21.96 6.09
C ILE A 301 -4.93 21.68 7.01
N GLU A 302 -4.44 20.43 7.04
CA GLU A 302 -3.21 20.09 7.78
C GLU A 302 -1.99 20.82 7.20
N MET A 303 -1.91 21.01 5.88
CA MET A 303 -0.88 21.85 5.24
C MET A 303 -1.04 23.33 5.59
N GLU A 304 -2.25 23.88 5.52
CA GLU A 304 -2.51 25.29 5.90
C GLU A 304 -2.14 25.56 7.37
N ALA A 305 -2.53 24.66 8.28
CA ALA A 305 -2.18 24.76 9.69
C ALA A 305 -0.66 24.67 9.91
N LYS A 306 0.03 23.80 9.17
CA LYS A 306 1.49 23.70 9.18
C LYS A 306 2.14 24.99 8.66
N ASP A 307 1.62 25.56 7.58
CA ASP A 307 2.14 26.82 7.02
C ASP A 307 2.00 27.98 8.01
N ILE A 308 0.87 28.09 8.72
CA ILE A 308 0.71 29.08 9.80
C ILE A 308 1.77 28.86 10.90
N LEU A 309 2.03 27.61 11.28
CA LEU A 309 3.04 27.26 12.28
C LEU A 309 4.48 27.48 11.78
N GLU A 310 4.73 27.43 10.48
CA GLU A 310 6.07 27.61 9.90
C GLU A 310 6.31 29.04 9.39
N LYS A 311 5.27 29.88 9.30
CA LYS A 311 5.36 31.28 8.88
C LYS A 311 6.18 32.13 9.85
N ARG A 312 7.05 32.99 9.30
CA ARG A 312 7.94 33.87 10.08
C ARG A 312 7.21 35.02 10.75
#